data_AF-A0A1S6FF73-F1
#
_entry.id   AF-A0A1S6FF73-F1
#
_cell.length_a   1.000
_cell.length_b   1.000
_cell.length_c   1.000
_cell.angle_alpha   90.00
_cell.angle_beta   90.00
_cell.angle_gamma   90.00
#
_symmetry.space_group_name_H-M   'P 1'
#
loop_
_entity.id
_entity.type
_entity.pdbx_description
1 polymer ?
#
loop_
_entity_poly.entity_id
_entity_poly.type
_entity_poly.pdbx_seq_one_letter_code
_entity_poly.pdbx_strand_id
1 'polypeptide(L)'
;MTQVQTLERGDMEAVSKAWSHVRGNLRRSAGQRLFDQWLKPVVLVDGSTSAAVRLGLPSAFMTQWVKNHYSERLLLEFRAVLPDVLSVTIETMAEEPLRVLKAEPEVAAVVAVPGERPIFDPRFCFDRFVVDSANRVAFNAAKAVAQPGMPQFSPLYLHSGTGQGKTHLMHALGQAFLEANPEATAIYVTAERFMFEFVQALRNRDTHAFKTRLRSVDLLMIDDLQFIGGKDATQEEFFHTVNEFMSSGKRLVIAADRAPQALEGFEPRLAGRLGSGLVADIKPAELELRRAIVARKLEDMPAVDMPEEVVDLLAARITSNVRELEGALNRLVAYANLSNETISIDFAVTTLGEVLRSAQRRITIDEIQRAVSSHFEVKQIDLISERRAVAIARPRQIAMYLAKRLTTRSLPEIGRKFGNRDHSTVIHAVRRIEDLRGKDVEIDGAVRTLMRALEG
;
A
#
# COMPACT_ATOMS: atom_id res chain seq x y z
N MET A 1 47.56 -10.20 45.05
CA MET A 1 46.59 -10.74 44.06
C MET A 1 45.12 -10.55 44.45
N THR A 2 44.79 -10.14 45.69
CA THR A 2 43.40 -10.19 46.19
C THR A 2 42.55 -8.93 45.93
N GLN A 3 43.13 -7.73 45.79
CA GLN A 3 42.32 -6.49 45.62
C GLN A 3 41.83 -6.23 44.18
N VAL A 4 42.63 -6.53 43.15
CA VAL A 4 42.25 -6.29 41.74
C VAL A 4 41.13 -7.24 41.29
N GLN A 5 41.20 -8.52 41.67
CA GLN A 5 40.15 -9.50 41.37
C GLN A 5 38.83 -9.21 42.12
N THR A 6 38.87 -8.51 43.25
CA THR A 6 37.67 -8.13 44.01
C THR A 6 36.97 -6.93 43.37
N LEU A 7 37.73 -5.98 42.81
CA LEU A 7 37.21 -4.82 42.06
C LEU A 7 36.60 -5.24 40.71
N GLU A 8 37.26 -6.12 39.95
CA GLU A 8 36.75 -6.63 38.66
C GLU A 8 35.43 -7.42 38.80
N ARG A 9 35.28 -8.17 39.91
CA ARG A 9 34.03 -8.89 40.20
C ARG A 9 32.87 -7.97 40.55
N GLY A 10 33.15 -6.89 41.29
CA GLY A 10 32.14 -5.89 41.68
C GLY A 10 31.59 -5.11 40.47
N ASP A 11 32.48 -4.73 39.54
CA ASP A 11 32.09 -4.02 38.32
C ASP A 11 31.24 -4.90 37.37
N MET A 12 31.59 -6.18 37.22
CA MET A 12 30.85 -7.09 36.34
C MET A 12 29.44 -7.38 36.88
N GLU A 13 29.26 -7.47 38.20
CA GLU A 13 27.96 -7.65 38.82
C GLU A 13 27.08 -6.39 38.69
N ALA A 14 27.68 -5.20 38.82
CA ALA A 14 26.99 -3.93 38.61
C ALA A 14 26.52 -3.76 37.16
N VAL A 15 27.37 -4.09 36.18
CA VAL A 15 27.04 -4.02 34.74
C VAL A 15 25.97 -5.04 34.35
N SER A 16 25.98 -6.25 34.91
CA SER A 16 24.96 -7.26 34.66
C SER A 16 23.57 -6.85 35.21
N LYS A 17 23.53 -6.25 36.42
CA LYS A 17 22.30 -5.67 36.99
C LYS A 17 21.79 -4.51 36.14
N ALA A 18 22.68 -3.61 35.70
CA ALA A 18 22.32 -2.52 34.81
C ALA A 18 21.76 -3.03 33.48
N TRP A 19 22.39 -4.05 32.88
CA TRP A 19 21.91 -4.64 31.62
C TRP A 19 20.51 -5.23 31.74
N SER A 20 20.21 -5.91 32.84
CA SER A 20 18.88 -6.45 33.11
C SER A 20 17.82 -5.35 33.17
N HIS A 21 18.14 -4.21 33.78
CA HIS A 21 17.26 -3.04 33.85
C HIS A 21 17.07 -2.39 32.47
N VAL A 22 18.16 -2.17 31.73
CA VAL A 22 18.16 -1.61 30.37
C VAL A 22 17.31 -2.47 29.42
N ARG A 23 17.43 -3.80 29.47
CA ARG A 23 16.58 -4.71 28.67
C ARG A 23 15.10 -4.55 29.00
N GLY A 24 14.75 -4.38 30.27
CA GLY A 24 13.37 -4.15 30.71
C GLY A 24 12.79 -2.83 30.17
N ASN A 25 13.59 -1.77 30.17
CA ASN A 25 13.19 -0.46 29.63
C ASN A 25 13.08 -0.47 28.11
N LEU A 26 14.02 -1.11 27.42
CA LEU A 26 13.98 -1.28 25.97
C LEU A 26 12.77 -2.10 25.51
N ARG A 27 12.38 -3.14 26.27
CA ARG A 27 11.18 -3.93 25.96
C ARG A 27 9.89 -3.11 26.06
N ARG A 28 9.80 -2.21 27.04
CA ARG A 28 8.64 -1.32 27.23
C ARG A 28 8.59 -0.19 26.20
N SER A 29 9.73 0.40 25.87
CA SER A 29 9.81 1.55 24.97
C SER A 29 9.78 1.18 23.48
N ALA A 30 10.43 0.08 23.08
CA ALA A 30 10.50 -0.33 21.67
C ALA A 30 9.32 -1.21 21.23
N GLY A 31 8.51 -1.71 22.17
CA GLY A 31 7.42 -2.64 21.91
C GLY A 31 7.88 -4.09 21.80
N GLN A 32 6.99 -5.01 22.19
CA GLN A 32 7.32 -6.42 22.40
C GLN A 32 7.84 -7.13 21.15
N ARG A 33 7.23 -6.86 19.98
CA ARG A 33 7.61 -7.48 18.71
C ARG A 33 9.00 -7.07 18.23
N LEU A 34 9.36 -5.79 18.39
CA LEU A 34 10.67 -5.29 18.00
C LEU A 34 11.75 -5.80 18.96
N PHE A 35 11.45 -5.77 20.27
CA PHE A 35 12.36 -6.30 21.28
C PHE A 35 12.68 -7.78 21.04
N ASP A 36 11.67 -8.62 20.84
CA ASP A 36 11.85 -10.06 20.63
C ASP A 36 12.69 -10.38 19.40
N GLN A 37 12.62 -9.53 18.36
CA GLN A 37 13.33 -9.72 17.10
C GLN A 37 14.76 -9.18 17.10
N TRP A 38 15.04 -8.05 17.76
CA TRP A 38 16.29 -7.30 17.56
C TRP A 38 17.10 -7.03 18.83
N LEU A 39 16.45 -6.94 19.98
CA LEU A 39 17.11 -6.54 21.24
C LEU A 39 17.23 -7.73 22.21
N LYS A 40 16.36 -8.72 22.10
CA LYS A 40 16.43 -9.98 22.84
C LYS A 40 17.71 -10.77 22.57
N PRO A 41 18.24 -10.87 21.33
CA PRO A 41 19.48 -11.60 21.04
C PRO A 41 20.76 -10.89 21.51
N VAL A 42 20.67 -9.65 21.98
CA VAL A 42 21.83 -8.92 22.50
C VAL A 42 22.27 -9.55 23.82
N VAL A 43 23.56 -9.90 23.90
CA VAL A 43 24.18 -10.43 25.11
C VAL A 43 25.27 -9.49 25.61
N LEU A 44 25.54 -9.51 26.91
CA LEU A 44 26.70 -8.81 27.46
C LEU A 44 27.95 -9.64 27.11
N VAL A 45 29.00 -8.99 26.61
CA VAL A 45 30.27 -9.65 26.29
C VAL A 45 31.23 -9.53 27.47
N ASP A 46 32.02 -10.57 27.69
CA ASP A 46 33.06 -10.61 28.72
C ASP A 46 34.09 -9.46 28.54
N GLY A 47 34.56 -8.92 29.66
CA GLY A 47 35.43 -7.73 29.69
C GLY A 47 34.70 -6.39 29.65
N SER A 48 33.38 -6.38 29.85
CA SER A 48 32.61 -5.16 30.11
C SER A 48 32.95 -4.58 31.48
N THR A 49 33.20 -3.27 31.55
CA THR A 49 33.47 -2.53 32.80
C THR A 49 32.38 -1.50 33.06
N SER A 50 32.34 -0.94 34.27
CA SER A 50 31.42 0.14 34.65
C SER A 50 31.58 1.42 33.80
N ALA A 51 32.73 1.60 33.13
CA ALA A 51 32.99 2.71 32.22
C ALA A 51 32.82 2.37 30.72
N ALA A 52 32.95 1.10 30.33
CA ALA A 52 32.87 0.67 28.93
C ALA A 52 32.13 -0.67 28.79
N VAL A 53 30.91 -0.60 28.27
CA VAL A 53 30.02 -1.77 28.13
C VAL A 53 30.17 -2.39 26.74
N ARG A 54 30.28 -3.72 26.66
CA ARG A 54 30.37 -4.46 25.40
C ARG A 54 29.17 -5.38 25.21
N LEU A 55 28.54 -5.29 24.04
CA LEU A 55 27.33 -6.02 23.69
C LEU A 55 27.56 -6.86 22.42
N GLY A 56 27.18 -8.13 22.49
CA GLY A 56 27.41 -9.13 21.46
C GLY A 56 26.12 -9.49 20.75
N LEU A 57 26.19 -9.63 19.43
CA LEU A 57 25.10 -10.10 18.60
C LEU A 57 25.59 -11.23 17.68
N PRO A 58 24.73 -12.21 17.36
CA PRO A 58 25.16 -13.43 16.67
C PRO A 58 25.37 -13.27 15.16
N SER A 59 25.13 -12.08 14.59
CA SER A 59 25.45 -11.80 13.17
C SER A 59 25.86 -10.35 12.96
N ALA A 60 26.75 -10.11 12.00
CA ALA A 60 27.21 -8.76 11.65
C ALA A 60 26.08 -7.84 11.21
N PHE A 61 25.04 -8.41 10.61
CA PHE A 61 23.85 -7.69 10.23
C PHE A 61 23.04 -7.18 11.44
N MET A 62 22.80 -8.05 12.44
CA MET A 62 22.14 -7.61 13.68
C MET A 62 23.00 -6.58 14.42
N THR A 63 24.32 -6.81 14.49
CA THR A 63 25.28 -5.86 15.05
C THR A 63 25.15 -4.48 14.39
N GLN A 64 25.12 -4.42 13.05
CA GLN A 64 25.03 -3.15 12.34
C GLN A 64 23.65 -2.49 12.50
N TRP A 65 22.56 -3.27 12.53
CA TRP A 65 21.22 -2.73 12.69
C TRP A 65 21.02 -2.14 14.10
N VAL A 66 21.42 -2.85 15.15
CA VAL A 66 21.34 -2.37 16.53
C VAL A 66 22.29 -1.19 16.74
N LYS A 67 23.48 -1.17 16.11
CA LYS A 67 24.35 0.02 16.09
C LYS A 67 23.66 1.24 15.48
N ASN A 68 23.06 1.09 14.30
CA ASN A 68 22.50 2.24 13.57
C ASN A 68 21.22 2.80 14.21
N HIS A 69 20.44 1.98 14.92
CA HIS A 69 19.13 2.39 15.43
C HIS A 69 19.07 2.53 16.95
N TYR A 70 19.96 1.87 17.70
CA TYR A 70 19.88 1.77 19.15
C TYR A 70 21.18 2.13 19.88
N SER A 71 22.27 2.49 19.19
CA SER A 71 23.54 2.85 19.86
C SER A 71 23.40 4.00 20.86
N GLU A 72 22.84 5.14 20.42
CA GLU A 72 22.61 6.30 21.28
C GLU A 72 21.63 5.98 22.42
N ARG A 73 20.59 5.20 22.11
CA ARG A 73 19.59 4.82 23.10
C ARG A 73 20.16 3.87 24.16
N LEU A 74 20.95 2.89 23.75
CA LEU A 74 21.65 1.96 24.65
C LEU A 74 22.59 2.74 25.57
N LEU A 75 23.38 3.67 25.02
CA LEU A 75 24.26 4.52 25.83
C LEU A 75 23.47 5.34 26.87
N LEU A 76 22.35 5.95 26.48
CA LEU A 76 21.51 6.76 27.37
C LEU A 76 20.85 5.92 28.47
N GLU A 77 20.34 4.73 28.13
CA GLU A 77 19.75 3.79 29.09
C GLU A 77 20.79 3.23 30.07
N PHE A 78 22.02 2.94 29.60
CA PHE A 78 23.12 2.54 30.48
C PHE A 78 23.54 3.69 31.41
N ARG A 79 23.65 4.93 30.92
CA ARG A 79 23.99 6.10 31.75
C ARG A 79 22.95 6.44 32.81
N ALA A 80 21.67 6.13 32.56
CA ALA A 80 20.62 6.31 33.54
C ALA A 80 20.78 5.41 34.78
N VAL A 81 21.47 4.27 34.65
CA VAL A 81 21.70 3.31 35.73
C VAL A 81 23.15 3.34 36.23
N LEU A 82 24.10 3.61 35.35
CA LEU A 82 25.53 3.72 35.61
C LEU A 82 26.05 5.06 35.03
N PRO A 83 26.03 6.16 35.81
CA PRO A 83 26.37 7.49 35.31
C PRO A 83 27.77 7.61 34.69
N ASP A 84 28.70 6.77 35.14
CA ASP A 84 30.11 6.76 34.72
C ASP A 84 30.36 6.00 33.41
N VAL A 85 29.32 5.46 32.74
CA VAL A 85 29.47 4.80 31.43
C VAL A 85 29.84 5.81 30.35
N LEU A 86 31.03 5.64 29.79
CA LEU A 86 31.60 6.48 28.74
C LEU A 86 31.27 5.96 27.34
N SER A 87 31.17 4.65 27.15
CA SER A 87 30.90 4.05 25.83
C SER A 87 30.15 2.71 25.90
N VAL A 88 29.35 2.43 24.86
CA VAL A 88 28.72 1.13 24.61
C VAL A 88 29.17 0.63 23.24
N THR A 89 29.95 -0.45 23.21
CA THR A 89 30.46 -1.06 21.98
C THR A 89 29.62 -2.27 21.64
N ILE A 90 29.19 -2.39 20.37
CA ILE A 90 28.39 -3.51 19.90
C ILE A 90 29.23 -4.33 18.90
N GLU A 91 29.31 -5.64 19.04
CA GLU A 91 30.20 -6.49 18.26
C GLU A 91 29.55 -7.82 17.86
N THR A 92 30.10 -8.44 16.81
CA THR A 92 29.60 -9.71 16.26
C THR A 92 30.35 -10.88 16.87
N MET A 93 29.63 -11.91 17.34
CA MET A 93 30.24 -13.16 17.81
C MET A 93 30.49 -14.09 16.60
N ALA A 94 31.66 -14.76 16.54
CA ALA A 94 32.23 -15.40 15.33
C ALA A 94 31.37 -16.52 14.68
N GLU A 95 31.43 -16.62 13.34
CA GLU A 95 30.79 -17.66 12.48
C GLU A 95 31.63 -18.96 12.42
N GLU A 96 31.01 -20.15 12.53
CA GLU A 96 31.68 -21.43 12.20
C GLU A 96 31.75 -21.66 10.66
N PRO A 97 32.81 -22.31 10.15
CA PRO A 97 33.05 -22.42 8.71
C PRO A 97 32.30 -23.58 8.01
N LEU A 98 31.89 -23.32 6.76
CA LEU A 98 31.15 -24.21 5.84
C LEU A 98 31.95 -25.44 5.39
N ARG A 99 31.34 -26.63 5.44
CA ARG A 99 31.79 -27.82 4.68
C ARG A 99 31.18 -27.79 3.28
N VAL A 100 32.04 -27.72 2.27
CA VAL A 100 31.68 -27.89 0.86
C VAL A 100 31.63 -29.39 0.55
N LEU A 101 30.45 -29.91 0.19
CA LEU A 101 30.33 -31.23 -0.43
C LEU A 101 30.32 -31.09 -1.95
N LYS A 102 31.19 -31.86 -2.60
CA LYS A 102 31.36 -31.98 -4.05
C LYS A 102 30.09 -32.57 -4.68
N ALA A 103 29.63 -31.99 -5.79
CA ALA A 103 28.51 -32.48 -6.57
C ALA A 103 28.92 -33.62 -7.51
N GLU A 104 28.09 -34.66 -7.56
CA GLU A 104 27.96 -35.57 -8.70
C GLU A 104 26.46 -35.63 -9.09
N PRO A 105 26.13 -35.83 -10.38
CA PRO A 105 24.78 -35.63 -10.88
C PRO A 105 23.96 -36.90 -10.73
N GLU A 106 22.93 -36.86 -9.89
CA GLU A 106 21.93 -37.92 -9.81
C GLU A 106 20.55 -37.34 -10.14
N VAL A 107 19.98 -37.87 -11.21
CA VAL A 107 18.60 -37.61 -11.66
C VAL A 107 17.67 -38.29 -10.66
N ALA A 108 17.44 -37.65 -9.52
CA ALA A 108 16.49 -38.10 -8.53
C ALA A 108 15.15 -37.40 -8.74
N ALA A 109 14.11 -38.22 -8.92
CA ALA A 109 12.72 -37.81 -8.99
C ALA A 109 12.41 -36.81 -7.87
N VAL A 110 11.80 -35.69 -8.26
CA VAL A 110 11.37 -34.63 -7.35
C VAL A 110 10.41 -35.23 -6.34
N VAL A 111 10.89 -35.46 -5.12
CA VAL A 111 10.03 -35.77 -3.98
C VAL A 111 9.16 -34.53 -3.80
N ALA A 112 7.88 -34.64 -4.11
CA ALA A 112 6.91 -33.57 -3.96
C ALA A 112 6.90 -33.12 -2.49
N VAL A 113 7.53 -31.98 -2.24
CA VAL A 113 7.27 -31.17 -1.04
C VAL A 113 5.76 -30.94 -1.03
N PRO A 114 5.02 -31.17 0.08
CA PRO A 114 3.59 -30.91 0.12
C PRO A 114 3.34 -29.50 -0.42
N GLY A 115 2.66 -29.44 -1.56
CA GLY A 115 2.63 -28.27 -2.40
C GLY A 115 2.06 -27.07 -1.66
N GLU A 116 2.69 -25.90 -1.80
CA GLU A 116 2.14 -24.68 -1.23
C GLU A 116 0.75 -24.43 -1.82
N ARG A 117 -0.25 -24.41 -0.94
CA ARG A 117 -1.66 -24.18 -1.25
C ARG A 117 -2.21 -23.16 -0.27
N PRO A 118 -2.24 -21.87 -0.64
CA PRO A 118 -2.75 -20.83 0.23
C PRO A 118 -4.25 -21.04 0.47
N ILE A 119 -4.68 -20.73 1.68
CA ILE A 119 -6.10 -20.63 2.00
C ILE A 119 -6.56 -19.26 1.49
N PHE A 120 -7.36 -19.27 0.42
CA PHE A 120 -7.99 -18.05 -0.09
C PHE A 120 -9.25 -17.73 0.69
N ASP A 121 -9.56 -16.43 0.80
CA ASP A 121 -10.81 -15.96 1.39
C ASP A 121 -12.03 -16.42 0.56
N PRO A 122 -12.92 -17.28 1.10
CA PRO A 122 -14.06 -17.83 0.36
C PRO A 122 -15.11 -16.78 0.00
N ARG A 123 -15.06 -15.59 0.62
CA ARG A 123 -15.93 -14.46 0.25
C ARG A 123 -15.53 -13.84 -1.10
N PHE A 124 -14.30 -14.09 -1.55
CA PHE A 124 -13.76 -13.57 -2.80
C PHE A 124 -13.71 -14.66 -3.88
N CYS A 125 -14.89 -15.08 -4.34
CA CYS A 125 -15.05 -16.04 -5.44
C CYS A 125 -15.68 -15.38 -6.68
N PHE A 126 -15.61 -16.05 -7.85
CA PHE A 126 -16.16 -15.50 -9.10
C PHE A 126 -17.68 -15.29 -9.02
N ASP A 127 -18.41 -16.15 -8.31
CA ASP A 127 -19.88 -16.07 -8.18
C ASP A 127 -20.36 -14.87 -7.34
N ARG A 128 -19.46 -14.29 -6.54
CA ARG A 128 -19.70 -13.07 -5.76
C ARG A 128 -19.18 -11.80 -6.44
N PHE A 129 -18.49 -11.93 -7.58
CA PHE A 129 -17.95 -10.79 -8.30
C PHE A 129 -18.97 -10.27 -9.31
N VAL A 130 -19.45 -9.04 -9.11
CA VAL A 130 -20.43 -8.41 -10.02
C VAL A 130 -19.74 -7.86 -11.26
N VAL A 131 -20.16 -8.32 -12.44
CA VAL A 131 -19.51 -8.02 -13.73
C VAL A 131 -20.31 -7.00 -14.53
N ASP A 132 -19.63 -5.97 -15.03
CA ASP A 132 -20.16 -5.00 -15.98
C ASP A 132 -19.08 -4.63 -17.03
N SER A 133 -19.31 -3.58 -17.83
CA SER A 133 -18.30 -3.08 -18.78
C SER A 133 -17.02 -2.53 -18.15
N ALA A 134 -17.04 -2.07 -16.90
CA ALA A 134 -15.89 -1.49 -16.20
C ALA A 134 -14.85 -2.54 -15.78
N ASN A 135 -15.27 -3.80 -15.62
CA ASN A 135 -14.41 -4.88 -15.10
C ASN A 135 -14.43 -6.18 -15.92
N ARG A 136 -15.22 -6.25 -17.00
CA ARG A 136 -15.41 -7.47 -17.83
C ARG A 136 -14.11 -8.12 -18.30
N VAL A 137 -13.17 -7.31 -18.79
CA VAL A 137 -11.91 -7.81 -19.36
C VAL A 137 -11.07 -8.46 -18.26
N ALA A 138 -10.89 -7.78 -17.13
CA ALA A 138 -10.16 -8.30 -15.99
C ALA A 138 -10.81 -9.59 -15.43
N PHE A 139 -12.14 -9.62 -15.34
CA PHE A 139 -12.87 -10.81 -14.90
C PHE A 139 -12.68 -12.00 -15.85
N ASN A 140 -12.87 -11.79 -17.15
CA ASN A 140 -12.70 -12.84 -18.16
C ASN A 140 -11.24 -13.33 -18.23
N ALA A 141 -10.29 -12.42 -18.11
CA ALA A 141 -8.86 -12.75 -18.07
C ALA A 141 -8.52 -13.62 -16.85
N ALA A 142 -9.04 -13.26 -15.68
CA ALA A 142 -8.84 -14.04 -14.45
C ALA A 142 -9.45 -15.45 -14.59
N LYS A 143 -10.64 -15.58 -15.17
CA LYS A 143 -11.24 -16.89 -15.48
C LYS A 143 -10.39 -17.70 -16.47
N ALA A 144 -9.88 -17.07 -17.52
CA ALA A 144 -9.05 -17.75 -18.52
C ALA A 144 -7.74 -18.28 -17.93
N VAL A 145 -7.10 -17.55 -17.00
CA VAL A 145 -5.89 -18.02 -16.30
C VAL A 145 -6.20 -19.17 -15.35
N ALA A 146 -7.38 -19.19 -14.72
CA ALA A 146 -7.77 -20.26 -13.81
C ALA A 146 -8.09 -21.60 -14.51
N GLN A 147 -8.38 -21.59 -15.81
CA GLN A 147 -8.70 -22.81 -16.55
C GLN A 147 -7.53 -23.81 -16.57
N PRO A 148 -7.80 -25.14 -16.58
CA PRO A 148 -6.78 -26.17 -16.77
C PRO A 148 -6.01 -26.01 -18.07
N GLY A 149 -4.80 -26.58 -18.12
CA GLY A 149 -3.94 -26.59 -19.31
C GLY A 149 -2.85 -25.52 -19.30
N MET A 150 -2.37 -25.11 -20.47
CA MET A 150 -1.39 -24.03 -20.60
C MET A 150 -2.08 -22.65 -20.55
N PRO A 151 -1.49 -21.65 -19.85
CA PRO A 151 -2.08 -20.31 -19.83
C PRO A 151 -2.01 -19.67 -21.22
N GLN A 152 -3.09 -19.00 -21.62
CA GLN A 152 -3.15 -18.27 -22.89
C GLN A 152 -2.19 -17.07 -22.91
N PHE A 153 -1.93 -16.50 -21.74
CA PHE A 153 -1.00 -15.40 -21.51
C PHE A 153 -0.40 -15.53 -20.11
N SER A 154 0.87 -15.13 -19.99
CA SER A 154 1.58 -15.00 -18.72
C SER A 154 2.65 -13.92 -18.89
N PRO A 155 2.67 -12.85 -18.07
CA PRO A 155 1.81 -12.61 -16.92
C PRO A 155 0.38 -12.14 -17.26
N LEU A 156 -0.55 -12.34 -16.33
CA LEU A 156 -1.76 -11.51 -16.21
C LEU A 156 -1.46 -10.36 -15.26
N TYR A 157 -1.57 -9.13 -15.76
CA TYR A 157 -1.36 -7.91 -14.98
C TYR A 157 -2.69 -7.18 -14.78
N LEU A 158 -3.18 -7.17 -13.54
CA LEU A 158 -4.39 -6.48 -13.11
C LEU A 158 -4.03 -5.12 -12.54
N HIS A 159 -4.67 -4.04 -13.01
CA HIS A 159 -4.44 -2.73 -12.40
C HIS A 159 -5.69 -1.87 -12.26
N SER A 160 -5.72 -1.09 -11.18
CA SER A 160 -6.83 -0.20 -10.86
C SER A 160 -6.45 0.69 -9.68
N GLY A 161 -7.21 1.76 -9.46
CA GLY A 161 -7.20 2.43 -8.15
C GLY A 161 -7.55 1.49 -6.98
N THR A 162 -7.43 1.99 -5.76
CA THR A 162 -7.75 1.22 -4.54
C THR A 162 -9.22 0.80 -4.52
N GLY A 163 -9.49 -0.40 -4.00
CA GLY A 163 -10.86 -0.85 -3.74
C GLY A 163 -11.74 -1.06 -4.98
N GLN A 164 -11.18 -1.45 -6.13
CA GLN A 164 -11.96 -1.77 -7.34
C GLN A 164 -12.07 -3.28 -7.64
N GLY A 165 -11.54 -4.16 -6.77
CA GLY A 165 -11.73 -5.61 -6.90
C GLY A 165 -10.52 -6.44 -7.35
N LYS A 166 -9.31 -5.87 -7.44
CA LYS A 166 -8.07 -6.63 -7.77
C LYS A 166 -7.87 -7.85 -6.86
N THR A 167 -7.83 -7.63 -5.55
CA THR A 167 -7.67 -8.69 -4.55
C THR A 167 -8.81 -9.73 -4.62
N HIS A 168 -10.05 -9.30 -4.91
CA HIS A 168 -11.17 -10.22 -5.10
C HIS A 168 -10.89 -11.14 -6.30
N LEU A 169 -10.54 -10.58 -7.46
CA LEU A 169 -10.23 -11.37 -8.66
C LEU A 169 -9.04 -12.31 -8.45
N MET A 170 -7.99 -11.88 -7.74
CA MET A 170 -6.84 -12.73 -7.45
C MET A 170 -7.22 -13.93 -6.58
N HIS A 171 -8.01 -13.71 -5.54
CA HIS A 171 -8.52 -14.78 -4.69
C HIS A 171 -9.45 -15.73 -5.45
N ALA A 172 -10.35 -15.19 -6.27
CA ALA A 172 -11.28 -15.99 -7.07
C ALA A 172 -10.55 -16.85 -8.10
N LEU A 173 -9.55 -16.27 -8.78
CA LEU A 173 -8.66 -16.97 -9.71
C LEU A 173 -7.90 -18.08 -9.00
N GLY A 174 -7.27 -17.79 -7.87
CA GLY A 174 -6.49 -18.76 -7.11
C GLY A 174 -7.32 -19.96 -6.64
N GLN A 175 -8.53 -19.70 -6.14
CA GLN A 175 -9.49 -20.75 -5.76
C GLN A 175 -9.84 -21.62 -6.96
N ALA A 176 -10.36 -21.00 -8.03
CA ALA A 176 -10.79 -21.72 -9.22
C ALA A 176 -9.64 -22.50 -9.88
N PHE A 177 -8.40 -21.97 -9.84
CA PHE A 177 -7.23 -22.66 -10.35
C PHE A 177 -6.91 -23.93 -9.56
N LEU A 178 -6.89 -23.85 -8.22
CA LEU A 178 -6.60 -25.00 -7.37
C LEU A 178 -7.73 -26.04 -7.38
N GLU A 179 -8.98 -25.60 -7.50
CA GLU A 179 -10.15 -26.47 -7.67
C GLU A 179 -10.08 -27.22 -9.01
N ALA A 180 -9.73 -26.53 -10.09
CA ALA A 180 -9.64 -27.11 -11.42
C ALA A 180 -8.36 -27.96 -11.62
N ASN A 181 -7.34 -27.78 -10.78
CA ASN A 181 -6.07 -28.50 -10.84
C ASN A 181 -5.70 -29.07 -9.45
N PRO A 182 -6.28 -30.20 -9.03
CA PRO A 182 -6.13 -30.76 -7.67
C PRO A 182 -4.72 -31.18 -7.25
N GLU A 183 -3.77 -31.28 -8.17
CA GLU A 183 -2.35 -31.55 -7.88
C GLU A 183 -1.46 -30.30 -8.00
N ALA A 184 -2.01 -29.18 -8.49
CA ALA A 184 -1.24 -27.97 -8.71
C ALA A 184 -0.98 -27.20 -7.41
N THR A 185 0.09 -26.43 -7.44
CA THR A 185 0.59 -25.61 -6.34
C THR A 185 0.49 -24.12 -6.67
N ALA A 186 0.27 -23.29 -5.66
CA ALA A 186 0.13 -21.86 -5.84
C ALA A 186 0.76 -21.07 -4.69
N ILE A 187 1.21 -19.86 -4.99
CA ILE A 187 1.63 -18.88 -3.98
C ILE A 187 0.85 -17.60 -4.19
N TYR A 188 0.32 -17.07 -3.10
CA TYR A 188 -0.25 -15.74 -3.03
C TYR A 188 0.49 -14.92 -1.97
N VAL A 189 1.07 -13.80 -2.38
CA VAL A 189 1.89 -12.96 -1.51
C VAL A 189 1.74 -11.49 -1.93
N THR A 190 1.80 -10.57 -0.97
CA THR A 190 1.90 -9.14 -1.28
C THR A 190 3.35 -8.81 -1.66
N ALA A 191 3.56 -7.78 -2.48
CA ALA A 191 4.92 -7.37 -2.86
C ALA A 191 5.76 -6.94 -1.63
N GLU A 192 5.12 -6.36 -0.61
CA GLU A 192 5.76 -6.07 0.68
C GLU A 192 6.22 -7.34 1.40
N ARG A 193 5.39 -8.38 1.43
CA ARG A 193 5.76 -9.66 2.04
C ARG A 193 6.85 -10.37 1.24
N PHE A 194 6.80 -10.32 -0.10
CA PHE A 194 7.88 -10.80 -0.96
C PHE A 194 9.20 -10.10 -0.63
N MET A 195 9.19 -8.76 -0.53
CA MET A 195 10.36 -7.97 -0.14
C MET A 195 10.88 -8.39 1.24
N PHE A 196 9.99 -8.52 2.22
CA PHE A 196 10.36 -8.92 3.57
C PHE A 196 11.01 -10.32 3.58
N GLU A 197 10.38 -11.31 2.94
CA GLU A 197 10.89 -12.68 2.87
C GLU A 197 12.24 -12.74 2.13
N PHE A 198 12.39 -11.98 1.04
CA PHE A 198 13.66 -11.87 0.32
C PHE A 198 14.77 -11.27 1.19
N VAL A 199 14.48 -10.18 1.91
CA VAL A 199 15.44 -9.55 2.83
C VAL A 199 15.82 -10.50 3.97
N GLN A 200 14.88 -11.29 4.51
CA GLN A 200 15.20 -12.32 5.50
C GLN A 200 16.08 -13.42 4.91
N ALA A 201 15.78 -13.90 3.71
CA ALA A 201 16.58 -14.91 3.02
C ALA A 201 18.01 -14.40 2.75
N LEU A 202 18.18 -13.14 2.37
CA LEU A 202 19.50 -12.51 2.25
C LEU A 202 20.27 -12.51 3.58
N ARG A 203 19.61 -12.12 4.69
CA ARG A 203 20.22 -12.10 6.02
C ARG A 203 20.65 -13.48 6.48
N ASN A 204 19.83 -14.49 6.20
CA ASN A 204 20.07 -15.88 6.60
C ASN A 204 20.99 -16.63 5.62
N ARG A 205 21.49 -15.97 4.57
CA ARG A 205 22.22 -16.59 3.44
C ARG A 205 21.48 -17.75 2.79
N ASP A 206 20.14 -17.71 2.84
CA ASP A 206 19.24 -18.75 2.37
C ASP A 206 18.41 -18.28 1.15
N THR A 207 19.02 -17.48 0.29
CA THR A 207 18.37 -16.97 -0.92
C THR A 207 18.02 -18.10 -1.90
N HIS A 208 18.76 -19.21 -1.87
CA HIS A 208 18.50 -20.35 -2.72
C HIS A 208 17.18 -21.06 -2.35
N ALA A 209 16.91 -21.32 -1.07
CA ALA A 209 15.64 -21.92 -0.67
C ALA A 209 14.46 -21.00 -0.96
N PHE A 210 14.61 -19.70 -0.72
CA PHE A 210 13.59 -18.70 -1.09
C PHE A 210 13.25 -18.74 -2.58
N LYS A 211 14.26 -18.73 -3.46
CA LYS A 211 14.08 -18.82 -4.92
C LYS A 211 13.43 -20.13 -5.32
N THR A 212 13.91 -21.24 -4.79
CA THR A 212 13.41 -22.58 -5.11
C THR A 212 11.94 -22.70 -4.74
N ARG A 213 11.57 -22.28 -3.53
CA ARG A 213 10.19 -22.26 -3.05
C ARG A 213 9.28 -21.45 -3.97
N LEU A 214 9.63 -20.18 -4.22
CA LEU A 214 8.81 -19.30 -5.07
C LEU A 214 8.68 -19.77 -6.52
N ARG A 215 9.75 -20.32 -7.10
CA ARG A 215 9.79 -20.74 -8.51
C ARG A 215 9.29 -22.16 -8.73
N SER A 216 9.14 -22.95 -7.66
CA SER A 216 8.64 -24.33 -7.74
C SER A 216 7.15 -24.40 -8.09
N VAL A 217 6.35 -23.38 -7.76
CA VAL A 217 4.89 -23.46 -7.88
C VAL A 217 4.37 -23.29 -9.32
N ASP A 218 3.14 -23.72 -9.56
CA ASP A 218 2.47 -23.65 -10.88
C ASP A 218 1.80 -22.29 -11.13
N LEU A 219 1.38 -21.62 -10.04
CA LEU A 219 0.77 -20.30 -10.03
C LEU A 219 1.46 -19.40 -8.99
N LEU A 220 2.06 -18.30 -9.45
CA LEU A 220 2.56 -17.24 -8.57
C LEU A 220 1.68 -15.99 -8.70
N MET A 221 1.20 -15.49 -7.57
CA MET A 221 0.35 -14.31 -7.49
C MET A 221 0.95 -13.27 -6.56
N ILE A 222 1.14 -12.06 -7.08
CA ILE A 222 1.80 -10.95 -6.39
C ILE A 222 0.82 -9.76 -6.32
N ASP A 223 0.32 -9.45 -5.13
CA ASP A 223 -0.58 -8.30 -4.92
C ASP A 223 0.21 -7.03 -4.53
N ASP A 224 -0.37 -5.86 -4.82
CA ASP A 224 0.16 -4.55 -4.50
C ASP A 224 1.63 -4.31 -4.92
N LEU A 225 1.95 -4.61 -6.19
CA LEU A 225 3.30 -4.47 -6.73
C LEU A 225 3.93 -3.09 -6.48
N GLN A 226 3.14 -2.01 -6.44
CA GLN A 226 3.63 -0.65 -6.23
C GLN A 226 4.53 -0.47 -4.97
N PHE A 227 4.42 -1.34 -3.96
CA PHE A 227 5.19 -1.21 -2.71
C PHE A 227 6.68 -1.55 -2.82
N ILE A 228 7.15 -2.14 -3.93
CA ILE A 228 8.60 -2.39 -4.15
C ILE A 228 9.26 -1.33 -5.04
N GLY A 229 8.56 -0.24 -5.37
CA GLY A 229 9.13 0.91 -6.07
C GLY A 229 10.32 1.51 -5.32
N GLY A 230 11.41 1.80 -6.03
CA GLY A 230 12.66 2.32 -5.45
C GLY A 230 13.43 1.32 -4.56
N LYS A 231 13.15 0.01 -4.66
CA LYS A 231 13.85 -1.06 -3.93
C LYS A 231 14.67 -1.91 -4.90
N ASP A 232 15.74 -1.36 -5.43
CA ASP A 232 16.54 -1.91 -6.55
C ASP A 232 16.87 -3.40 -6.40
N ALA A 233 17.44 -3.82 -5.26
CA ALA A 233 17.78 -5.22 -5.01
C ALA A 233 16.56 -6.16 -5.02
N THR A 234 15.41 -5.69 -4.54
CA THR A 234 14.16 -6.46 -4.56
C THR A 234 13.57 -6.52 -5.96
N GLN A 235 13.65 -5.42 -6.72
CA GLN A 235 13.21 -5.37 -8.11
C GLN A 235 14.06 -6.28 -9.01
N GLU A 236 15.37 -6.36 -8.79
CA GLU A 236 16.24 -7.28 -9.53
C GLU A 236 15.81 -8.74 -9.30
N GLU A 237 15.62 -9.14 -8.05
CA GLU A 237 15.17 -10.51 -7.74
C GLU A 237 13.78 -10.79 -8.30
N PHE A 238 12.89 -9.81 -8.21
CA PHE A 238 11.56 -9.90 -8.80
C PHE A 238 11.64 -10.06 -10.32
N PHE A 239 12.48 -9.29 -11.00
CA PHE A 239 12.72 -9.40 -12.44
C PHE A 239 13.19 -10.80 -12.84
N HIS A 240 14.14 -11.39 -12.11
CA HIS A 240 14.56 -12.77 -12.34
C HIS A 240 13.42 -13.77 -12.13
N THR A 241 12.60 -13.58 -11.10
CA THR A 241 11.44 -14.43 -10.82
C THR A 241 10.42 -14.34 -11.96
N VAL A 242 10.12 -13.15 -12.47
CA VAL A 242 9.23 -12.94 -13.62
C VAL A 242 9.73 -13.68 -14.86
N ASN A 243 11.02 -13.54 -15.21
CA ASN A 243 11.58 -14.21 -16.38
C ASN A 243 11.54 -15.74 -16.28
N GLU A 244 11.76 -16.29 -15.09
CA GLU A 244 11.66 -17.73 -14.85
C GLU A 244 10.24 -18.25 -15.13
N PHE A 245 9.22 -17.59 -14.58
CA PHE A 245 7.83 -17.98 -14.79
C PHE A 245 7.41 -17.89 -16.26
N MET A 246 7.82 -16.82 -16.94
CA MET A 246 7.53 -16.62 -18.35
C MET A 246 8.20 -17.68 -19.25
N SER A 247 9.48 -18.00 -19.00
CA SER A 247 10.21 -18.99 -19.79
C SER A 247 9.76 -20.43 -19.51
N SER A 248 9.28 -20.70 -18.30
CA SER A 248 8.78 -22.02 -17.89
C SER A 248 7.32 -22.29 -18.32
N GLY A 249 6.64 -21.31 -18.92
CA GLY A 249 5.22 -21.43 -19.29
C GLY A 249 4.27 -21.50 -18.08
N LYS A 250 4.73 -21.10 -16.89
CA LYS A 250 3.96 -21.11 -15.64
C LYS A 250 3.04 -19.88 -15.54
N ARG A 251 2.05 -19.95 -14.65
CA ARG A 251 1.09 -18.85 -14.46
C ARG A 251 1.67 -17.80 -13.51
N LEU A 252 1.74 -16.57 -13.99
CA LEU A 252 2.12 -15.41 -13.19
C LEU A 252 0.98 -14.39 -13.21
N VAL A 253 0.48 -14.02 -12.04
CA VAL A 253 -0.57 -13.01 -11.87
C VAL A 253 -0.03 -11.89 -10.99
N ILE A 254 -0.19 -10.66 -11.42
CA ILE A 254 0.34 -9.48 -10.73
C ILE A 254 -0.78 -8.46 -10.62
N ALA A 255 -0.93 -7.86 -9.45
CA ALA A 255 -1.82 -6.74 -9.24
C ALA A 255 -1.08 -5.48 -8.79
N ALA A 256 -1.51 -4.32 -9.29
CA ALA A 256 -0.94 -3.02 -8.94
C ALA A 256 -1.97 -1.88 -8.95
N ASP A 257 -1.59 -0.72 -8.42
CA ASP A 257 -2.44 0.47 -8.43
C ASP A 257 -2.53 1.16 -9.80
N ARG A 258 -1.64 0.83 -10.73
CA ARG A 258 -1.50 1.47 -12.05
C ARG A 258 -0.89 0.54 -13.09
N ALA A 259 -0.94 0.95 -14.36
CA ALA A 259 -0.34 0.21 -15.46
C ALA A 259 1.20 0.09 -15.33
N PRO A 260 1.83 -0.93 -15.94
CA PRO A 260 3.27 -1.17 -15.80
C PRO A 260 4.14 0.05 -16.14
N GLN A 261 3.79 0.80 -17.18
CA GLN A 261 4.55 1.97 -17.64
C GLN A 261 4.38 3.19 -16.74
N ALA A 262 3.36 3.21 -15.87
CA ALA A 262 3.08 4.30 -14.94
C ALA A 262 3.64 4.04 -13.53
N LEU A 263 4.23 2.86 -13.27
CA LEU A 263 4.84 2.48 -12.00
C LEU A 263 6.00 3.42 -11.63
N GLU A 264 5.83 4.15 -10.54
CA GLU A 264 6.86 5.07 -10.04
C GLU A 264 8.01 4.30 -9.36
N GLY A 265 9.25 4.65 -9.70
CA GLY A 265 10.44 4.03 -9.12
C GLY A 265 10.68 2.58 -9.59
N PHE A 266 10.12 2.17 -10.73
CA PHE A 266 10.38 0.87 -11.35
C PHE A 266 11.32 0.99 -12.54
N GLU A 267 12.17 -0.03 -12.72
CA GLU A 267 13.05 -0.08 -13.88
C GLU A 267 12.29 -0.34 -15.21
N PRO A 268 12.62 0.35 -16.31
CA PRO A 268 11.92 0.20 -17.59
C PRO A 268 11.88 -1.24 -18.12
N ARG A 269 12.94 -2.03 -17.89
CA ARG A 269 12.99 -3.44 -18.33
C ARG A 269 11.95 -4.30 -17.62
N LEU A 270 11.70 -4.05 -16.34
CA LEU A 270 10.70 -4.78 -15.56
C LEU A 270 9.30 -4.38 -16.01
N ALA A 271 9.04 -3.08 -16.17
CA ALA A 271 7.77 -2.59 -16.74
C ALA A 271 7.47 -3.20 -18.13
N GLY A 272 8.50 -3.31 -19.00
CA GLY A 272 8.38 -3.95 -20.30
C GLY A 272 8.02 -5.44 -20.23
N ARG A 273 8.62 -6.20 -19.30
CA ARG A 273 8.27 -7.61 -19.07
C ARG A 273 6.85 -7.78 -18.55
N LEU A 274 6.45 -6.97 -17.57
CA LEU A 274 5.10 -6.98 -17.01
C LEU A 274 4.04 -6.67 -18.06
N GLY A 275 4.35 -5.78 -19.02
CA GLY A 275 3.46 -5.41 -20.12
C GLY A 275 3.44 -6.39 -21.30
N SER A 276 4.27 -7.44 -21.31
CA SER A 276 4.37 -8.38 -22.44
C SER A 276 3.29 -9.47 -22.45
N GLY A 277 2.60 -9.68 -21.33
CA GLY A 277 1.43 -10.55 -21.22
C GLY A 277 0.12 -9.78 -21.45
N LEU A 278 -0.94 -10.14 -20.72
CA LEU A 278 -2.20 -9.41 -20.77
C LEU A 278 -2.25 -8.37 -19.65
N VAL A 279 -2.39 -7.10 -20.02
CA VAL A 279 -2.64 -5.99 -19.09
C VAL A 279 -4.14 -5.68 -19.11
N ALA A 280 -4.81 -5.87 -17.97
CA ALA A 280 -6.23 -5.63 -17.83
C ALA A 280 -6.49 -4.57 -16.76
N ASP A 281 -7.21 -3.52 -17.12
CA ASP A 281 -7.65 -2.47 -16.22
C ASP A 281 -8.98 -2.82 -15.56
N ILE A 282 -9.16 -2.37 -14.32
CA ILE A 282 -10.46 -2.32 -13.65
C ILE A 282 -10.81 -0.85 -13.44
N LYS A 283 -11.87 -0.41 -14.10
CA LYS A 283 -12.32 0.98 -14.05
C LYS A 283 -13.15 1.23 -12.79
N PRO A 284 -13.25 2.49 -12.33
CA PRO A 284 -14.14 2.85 -11.23
C PRO A 284 -15.58 2.41 -11.51
N ALA A 285 -16.21 1.79 -10.52
CA ALA A 285 -17.60 1.36 -10.64
C ALA A 285 -18.54 2.56 -10.81
N GLU A 286 -19.41 2.53 -11.83
CA GLU A 286 -20.47 3.52 -12.02
C GLU A 286 -21.69 3.20 -11.14
N LEU A 287 -22.72 4.06 -11.17
CA LEU A 287 -23.91 3.96 -10.31
C LEU A 287 -24.54 2.56 -10.37
N GLU A 288 -24.80 2.06 -11.58
CA GLU A 288 -25.44 0.76 -11.80
C GLU A 288 -24.61 -0.39 -11.21
N LEU A 289 -23.30 -0.39 -11.43
CA LEU A 289 -22.42 -1.42 -10.85
C LEU A 289 -22.37 -1.31 -9.32
N ARG A 290 -22.30 -0.10 -8.75
CA ARG A 290 -22.31 0.10 -7.29
C ARG A 290 -23.61 -0.40 -6.68
N ARG A 291 -24.76 -0.11 -7.31
CA ARG A 291 -26.08 -0.60 -6.90
C ARG A 291 -26.13 -2.13 -6.93
N ALA A 292 -25.67 -2.74 -8.03
CA ALA A 292 -25.62 -4.19 -8.18
C ALA A 292 -24.68 -4.86 -7.16
N ILE A 293 -23.55 -4.23 -6.81
CA ILE A 293 -22.66 -4.73 -5.75
C ILE A 293 -23.35 -4.71 -4.38
N VAL A 294 -24.07 -3.64 -4.03
CA VAL A 294 -24.83 -3.57 -2.77
C VAL A 294 -25.90 -4.65 -2.73
N ALA A 295 -26.68 -4.81 -3.81
CA ALA A 295 -27.70 -5.84 -3.91
C ALA A 295 -27.10 -7.25 -3.74
N ARG A 296 -25.99 -7.56 -4.43
CA ARG A 296 -25.30 -8.84 -4.29
C ARG A 296 -24.81 -9.10 -2.86
N LYS A 297 -24.34 -8.07 -2.15
CA LYS A 297 -23.92 -8.18 -0.75
C LYS A 297 -25.09 -8.41 0.21
N LEU A 298 -26.26 -7.84 -0.09
CA LEU A 298 -27.48 -8.06 0.69
C LEU A 298 -28.02 -9.49 0.54
N GLU A 299 -27.83 -10.13 -0.61
CA GLU A 299 -28.16 -11.55 -0.78
C GLU A 299 -27.41 -12.47 0.20
N ASP A 300 -26.19 -12.09 0.60
CA ASP A 300 -25.41 -12.80 1.62
C ASP A 300 -25.93 -12.52 3.06
N MET A 301 -26.92 -11.62 3.22
CA MET A 301 -27.48 -11.16 4.49
C MET A 301 -29.02 -11.25 4.50
N PRO A 302 -29.62 -12.45 4.41
CA PRO A 302 -31.07 -12.61 4.24
C PRO A 302 -31.92 -12.09 5.41
N ALA A 303 -31.32 -11.84 6.58
CA ALA A 303 -31.99 -11.29 7.74
C ALA A 303 -32.10 -9.75 7.70
N VAL A 304 -31.45 -9.09 6.74
CA VAL A 304 -31.43 -7.63 6.63
C VAL A 304 -32.53 -7.17 5.68
N ASP A 305 -33.51 -6.46 6.22
CA ASP A 305 -34.51 -5.74 5.43
C ASP A 305 -33.97 -4.35 5.07
N MET A 306 -33.60 -4.16 3.80
CA MET A 306 -32.99 -2.93 3.29
C MET A 306 -33.90 -2.30 2.22
N PRO A 307 -34.46 -1.10 2.46
CA PRO A 307 -35.26 -0.40 1.46
C PRO A 307 -34.45 -0.04 0.21
N GLU A 308 -35.07 -0.13 -0.98
CA GLU A 308 -34.41 0.21 -2.26
C GLU A 308 -33.86 1.63 -2.27
N GLU A 309 -34.58 2.58 -1.69
CA GLU A 309 -34.14 3.98 -1.59
C GLU A 309 -32.81 4.11 -0.85
N VAL A 310 -32.56 3.27 0.16
CA VAL A 310 -31.30 3.26 0.92
C VAL A 310 -30.18 2.65 0.09
N VAL A 311 -30.46 1.60 -0.68
CA VAL A 311 -29.52 1.02 -1.65
C VAL A 311 -29.11 2.08 -2.68
N ASP A 312 -30.08 2.80 -3.23
CA ASP A 312 -29.87 3.89 -4.19
C ASP A 312 -29.07 5.03 -3.57
N LEU A 313 -29.38 5.42 -2.33
CA LEU A 313 -28.63 6.42 -1.58
C LEU A 313 -27.15 6.04 -1.44
N LEU A 314 -26.86 4.80 -1.02
CA LEU A 314 -25.49 4.30 -0.86
C LEU A 314 -24.75 4.32 -2.20
N ALA A 315 -25.36 3.76 -3.25
CA ALA A 315 -24.76 3.69 -4.57
C ALA A 315 -24.54 5.07 -5.22
N ALA A 316 -25.45 6.02 -4.98
CA ALA A 316 -25.37 7.37 -5.52
C ALA A 316 -24.34 8.23 -4.77
N ARG A 317 -24.26 8.09 -3.44
CA ARG A 317 -23.46 9.00 -2.60
C ARG A 317 -22.06 8.49 -2.32
N ILE A 318 -21.80 7.19 -2.36
CA ILE A 318 -20.48 6.61 -2.03
C ILE A 318 -19.77 6.21 -3.33
N THR A 319 -19.05 7.15 -3.92
CA THR A 319 -18.45 7.02 -5.26
C THR A 319 -16.93 6.84 -5.25
N SER A 320 -16.29 6.85 -4.08
CA SER A 320 -14.83 6.82 -3.92
C SER A 320 -14.21 5.50 -4.38
N ASN A 321 -14.69 4.38 -3.84
CA ASN A 321 -14.31 3.01 -4.22
C ASN A 321 -15.28 1.99 -3.61
N VAL A 322 -15.29 0.77 -4.14
CA VAL A 322 -16.20 -0.31 -3.70
C VAL A 322 -15.96 -0.69 -2.24
N ARG A 323 -14.72 -0.61 -1.75
CA ARG A 323 -14.40 -0.94 -0.35
C ARG A 323 -15.09 0.01 0.64
N GLU A 324 -15.14 1.30 0.34
CA GLU A 324 -15.87 2.27 1.17
C GLU A 324 -17.39 2.06 1.11
N LEU A 325 -17.92 1.71 -0.06
CA LEU A 325 -19.33 1.36 -0.25
C LEU A 325 -19.71 0.13 0.60
N GLU A 326 -18.94 -0.95 0.53
CA GLU A 326 -19.13 -2.14 1.37
C GLU A 326 -18.96 -1.82 2.86
N GLY A 327 -17.99 -0.96 3.20
CA GLY A 327 -17.78 -0.52 4.58
C GLY A 327 -18.98 0.25 5.14
N ALA A 328 -19.62 1.08 4.33
CA ALA A 328 -20.82 1.81 4.72
C ALA A 328 -22.04 0.90 4.86
N LEU A 329 -22.23 -0.04 3.93
CA LEU A 329 -23.28 -1.06 4.03
C LEU A 329 -23.12 -1.88 5.32
N ASN A 330 -21.93 -2.43 5.56
CA ASN A 330 -21.65 -3.22 6.76
C ASN A 330 -21.87 -2.41 8.04
N ARG A 331 -21.48 -1.13 8.05
CA ARG A 331 -21.73 -0.23 9.17
C ARG A 331 -23.22 -0.05 9.40
N LEU A 332 -23.98 0.26 8.35
CA LEU A 332 -25.41 0.48 8.46
C LEU A 332 -26.14 -0.74 9.03
N VAL A 333 -25.83 -1.93 8.50
CA VAL A 333 -26.38 -3.20 8.99
C VAL A 333 -25.98 -3.47 10.44
N ALA A 334 -24.70 -3.27 10.78
CA ALA A 334 -24.22 -3.50 12.14
C ALA A 334 -24.91 -2.59 13.16
N TYR A 335 -25.09 -1.30 12.85
CA TYR A 335 -25.78 -0.35 13.74
C TYR A 335 -27.26 -0.68 13.88
N ALA A 336 -27.94 -1.04 12.78
CA ALA A 336 -29.34 -1.46 12.84
C ALA A 336 -29.54 -2.68 13.75
N ASN A 337 -28.66 -3.68 13.60
CA ASN A 337 -28.69 -4.88 14.44
C ASN A 337 -28.38 -4.60 15.92
N LEU A 338 -27.42 -3.72 16.20
CA LEU A 338 -27.03 -3.38 17.57
C LEU A 338 -28.07 -2.50 18.29
N SER A 339 -28.72 -1.60 17.57
CA SER A 339 -29.78 -0.74 18.11
C SER A 339 -31.17 -1.38 18.04
N ASN A 340 -31.30 -2.52 17.36
CA ASN A 340 -32.57 -3.16 17.03
C ASN A 340 -33.56 -2.20 16.34
N GLU A 341 -33.03 -1.36 15.45
CA GLU A 341 -33.78 -0.37 14.67
C GLU A 341 -33.93 -0.84 13.22
N THR A 342 -35.04 -0.45 12.58
CA THR A 342 -35.26 -0.70 11.16
C THR A 342 -34.45 0.26 10.31
N ILE A 343 -33.87 -0.22 9.21
CA ILE A 343 -33.10 0.63 8.31
C ILE A 343 -34.05 1.51 7.50
N SER A 344 -33.90 2.82 7.64
CA SER A 344 -34.62 3.85 6.87
C SER A 344 -33.63 4.85 6.26
N ILE A 345 -34.09 5.74 5.37
CA ILE A 345 -33.28 6.83 4.83
C ILE A 345 -32.74 7.72 5.97
N ASP A 346 -33.59 8.10 6.92
CA ASP A 346 -33.20 8.96 8.04
C ASP A 346 -32.15 8.29 8.93
N PHE A 347 -32.32 6.98 9.18
CA PHE A 347 -31.32 6.19 9.91
C PHE A 347 -29.99 6.13 9.15
N ALA A 348 -30.03 5.93 7.83
CA ALA A 348 -28.83 5.87 6.99
C ALA A 348 -28.08 7.22 6.97
N VAL A 349 -28.79 8.34 6.81
CA VAL A 349 -28.21 9.68 6.84
C VAL A 349 -27.60 9.98 8.20
N THR A 350 -28.28 9.62 9.29
CA THR A 350 -27.80 9.84 10.66
C THR A 350 -26.56 9.00 10.96
N THR A 351 -26.57 7.71 10.60
CA THR A 351 -25.48 6.75 10.87
C THR A 351 -24.25 6.99 9.98
N LEU A 352 -24.46 7.36 8.71
CA LEU A 352 -23.39 7.51 7.72
C LEU A 352 -23.02 8.96 7.46
N GLY A 353 -23.53 9.92 8.24
CA GLY A 353 -23.38 11.35 7.97
C GLY A 353 -21.95 11.79 7.64
N GLU A 354 -20.93 11.28 8.35
CA GLU A 354 -19.53 11.56 7.99
C GLU A 354 -19.07 10.89 6.70
N VAL A 355 -19.45 9.64 6.45
CA VAL A 355 -19.09 8.90 5.23
C VAL A 355 -19.74 9.52 4.00
N LEU A 356 -21.00 9.91 4.10
CA LEU A 356 -21.75 10.58 3.04
C LEU A 356 -21.25 12.01 2.79
N ARG A 357 -20.69 12.68 3.81
CA ARG A 357 -19.99 13.96 3.67
C ARG A 357 -18.60 13.80 3.08
N SER A 358 -17.82 12.79 3.48
CA SER A 358 -16.50 12.51 2.91
C SER A 358 -16.56 12.02 1.48
N ALA A 359 -17.67 11.38 1.09
CA ALA A 359 -17.95 10.95 -0.26
C ALA A 359 -18.52 12.05 -1.17
N GLN A 360 -18.77 13.27 -0.65
CA GLN A 360 -18.94 14.42 -1.54
C GLN A 360 -17.65 14.61 -2.35
N ARG A 361 -17.79 14.54 -3.67
CA ARG A 361 -16.70 14.72 -4.64
C ARG A 361 -15.88 15.96 -4.26
N ARG A 362 -14.65 15.75 -3.78
CA ARG A 362 -13.74 16.87 -3.54
C ARG A 362 -13.32 17.43 -4.89
N ILE A 363 -13.83 18.60 -5.22
CA ILE A 363 -13.47 19.32 -6.44
C ILE A 363 -11.95 19.51 -6.44
N THR A 364 -11.30 19.07 -7.51
CA THR A 364 -9.84 19.20 -7.67
C THR A 364 -9.49 20.48 -8.43
N ILE A 365 -8.27 20.99 -8.23
CA ILE A 365 -7.78 22.16 -8.99
C ILE A 365 -7.77 21.87 -10.50
N ASP A 366 -7.45 20.63 -10.88
CA ASP A 366 -7.37 20.23 -12.30
C ASP A 366 -8.78 20.19 -12.94
N GLU A 367 -9.82 19.78 -12.21
CA GLU A 367 -11.22 19.90 -12.66
C GLU A 367 -11.67 21.35 -12.80
N ILE A 368 -11.31 22.21 -11.85
CA ILE A 368 -11.60 23.66 -11.92
C ILE A 368 -10.95 24.27 -13.15
N GLN A 369 -9.66 23.97 -13.39
CA GLN A 369 -8.96 24.43 -14.58
C GLN A 369 -9.65 23.98 -15.86
N ARG A 370 -10.11 22.72 -15.93
CA ARG A 370 -10.82 22.18 -17.10
C ARG A 370 -12.17 22.87 -17.32
N ALA A 371 -12.95 23.07 -16.26
CA ALA A 371 -14.24 23.75 -16.32
C ALA A 371 -14.08 25.20 -16.79
N VAL A 372 -13.13 25.94 -16.22
CA VAL A 372 -12.83 27.31 -16.62
C VAL A 372 -12.29 27.39 -18.05
N SER A 373 -11.41 26.46 -18.43
CA SER A 373 -10.87 26.38 -19.80
C SER A 373 -11.99 26.21 -20.83
N SER A 374 -12.93 25.31 -20.53
CA SER A 374 -14.07 25.03 -21.41
C SER A 374 -15.04 26.22 -21.49
N HIS A 375 -15.32 26.89 -20.37
CA HIS A 375 -16.24 28.02 -20.32
C HIS A 375 -15.74 29.26 -21.06
N PHE A 376 -14.44 29.55 -20.99
CA PHE A 376 -13.83 30.71 -21.63
C PHE A 376 -13.13 30.39 -22.96
N GLU A 377 -13.28 29.16 -23.46
CA GLU A 377 -12.67 28.67 -24.70
C GLU A 377 -11.14 28.89 -24.77
N VAL A 378 -10.47 28.74 -23.63
CA VAL A 378 -9.00 28.83 -23.52
C VAL A 378 -8.40 27.45 -23.28
N LYS A 379 -7.14 27.23 -23.72
CA LYS A 379 -6.49 25.95 -23.42
C LYS A 379 -6.07 25.90 -21.95
N GLN A 380 -6.15 24.73 -21.33
CA GLN A 380 -5.72 24.55 -19.94
C GLN A 380 -4.26 24.97 -19.70
N ILE A 381 -3.38 24.76 -20.69
CA ILE A 381 -1.98 25.19 -20.63
C ILE A 381 -1.83 26.72 -20.58
N ASP A 382 -2.77 27.48 -21.17
CA ASP A 382 -2.76 28.94 -21.12
C ASP A 382 -3.04 29.44 -19.69
N LEU A 383 -3.88 28.73 -18.92
CA LEU A 383 -4.13 29.05 -17.51
C LEU A 383 -2.88 28.89 -16.63
N ILE A 384 -1.94 28.03 -17.04
CA ILE A 384 -0.68 27.77 -16.32
C ILE A 384 0.45 28.69 -16.84
N SER A 385 0.39 29.11 -18.11
CA SER A 385 1.40 29.94 -18.77
C SER A 385 1.65 31.30 -18.10
N GLU A 386 2.79 31.94 -18.37
CA GLU A 386 3.11 33.29 -17.87
C GLU A 386 2.36 34.43 -18.59
N ARG A 387 1.55 34.12 -19.61
CA ARG A 387 0.86 35.12 -20.44
C ARG A 387 -0.05 36.02 -19.59
N ARG A 388 0.07 37.33 -19.79
CA ARG A 388 -0.64 38.38 -19.02
C ARG A 388 -1.82 39.02 -19.77
N ALA A 389 -2.09 38.61 -21.00
CA ALA A 389 -3.24 39.09 -21.77
C ALA A 389 -4.53 38.91 -20.97
N VAL A 390 -5.41 39.92 -20.96
CA VAL A 390 -6.63 39.94 -20.13
C VAL A 390 -7.51 38.72 -20.39
N ALA A 391 -7.64 38.31 -21.66
CA ALA A 391 -8.39 37.13 -22.09
C ALA A 391 -7.91 35.81 -21.46
N ILE A 392 -6.67 35.74 -20.98
CA ILE A 392 -6.10 34.56 -20.29
C ILE A 392 -6.02 34.81 -18.78
N ALA A 393 -5.63 36.02 -18.39
CA ALA A 393 -5.45 36.39 -17.00
C ALA A 393 -6.77 36.38 -16.20
N ARG A 394 -7.89 36.81 -16.80
CA ARG A 394 -9.21 36.80 -16.15
C ARG A 394 -9.72 35.37 -15.88
N PRO A 395 -9.78 34.46 -16.86
CA PRO A 395 -10.10 33.06 -16.60
C PRO A 395 -9.18 32.43 -15.55
N ARG A 396 -7.86 32.69 -15.61
CA ARG A 396 -6.91 32.20 -14.60
C ARG A 396 -7.23 32.68 -13.19
N GLN A 397 -7.58 33.96 -13.04
CA GLN A 397 -7.95 34.53 -11.75
C GLN A 397 -9.25 33.91 -11.21
N ILE A 398 -10.23 33.68 -12.08
CA ILE A 398 -11.48 32.96 -11.74
C ILE A 398 -11.17 31.54 -11.30
N ALA A 399 -10.29 30.82 -12.00
CA ALA A 399 -9.87 29.47 -11.61
C ALA A 399 -9.17 29.44 -10.23
N MET A 400 -8.31 30.42 -9.93
CA MET A 400 -7.68 30.55 -8.61
C MET A 400 -8.69 30.88 -7.51
N TYR A 401 -9.67 31.75 -7.80
CA TYR A 401 -10.76 32.07 -6.89
C TYR A 401 -11.61 30.85 -6.55
N LEU A 402 -12.04 30.11 -7.57
CA LEU A 402 -12.80 28.86 -7.41
C LEU A 402 -11.97 27.82 -6.67
N ALA A 403 -10.67 27.68 -6.97
CA ALA A 403 -9.78 26.75 -6.26
C ALA A 403 -9.68 27.09 -4.76
N LYS A 404 -9.68 28.37 -4.40
CA LYS A 404 -9.67 28.79 -3.00
C LYS A 404 -11.01 28.53 -2.29
N ARG A 405 -12.13 28.58 -3.00
CA ARG A 405 -13.47 28.38 -2.42
C ARG A 405 -13.91 26.92 -2.35
N LEU A 406 -13.61 26.16 -3.39
CA LEU A 406 -14.17 24.82 -3.63
C LEU A 406 -13.21 23.69 -3.24
N THR A 407 -11.99 24.02 -2.81
CA THR A 407 -10.99 23.02 -2.43
C THR A 407 -10.36 23.34 -1.07
N THR A 408 -9.81 22.32 -0.41
CA THR A 408 -9.10 22.45 0.86
C THR A 408 -7.62 22.83 0.70
N ARG A 409 -7.17 23.18 -0.52
CA ARG A 409 -5.76 23.45 -0.82
C ARG A 409 -5.31 24.79 -0.26
N SER A 410 -4.09 24.81 0.24
CA SER A 410 -3.43 26.03 0.72
C SER A 410 -3.10 26.97 -0.45
N LEU A 411 -2.97 28.27 -0.18
CA LEU A 411 -2.60 29.26 -1.20
C LEU A 411 -1.28 28.92 -1.93
N PRO A 412 -0.23 28.42 -1.25
CA PRO A 412 0.98 27.95 -1.94
C PRO A 412 0.74 26.75 -2.85
N GLU A 413 -0.07 25.76 -2.43
CA GLU A 413 -0.40 24.60 -3.28
C GLU A 413 -1.21 25.01 -4.52
N ILE A 414 -2.14 25.96 -4.37
CA ILE A 414 -2.87 26.53 -5.51
C ILE A 414 -1.87 27.21 -6.46
N GLY A 415 -0.97 28.05 -5.94
CA GLY A 415 0.06 28.71 -6.73
C GLY A 415 0.93 27.74 -7.55
N ARG A 416 1.37 26.63 -6.94
CA ARG A 416 2.11 25.56 -7.62
C ARG A 416 1.34 24.99 -8.82
N LYS A 417 0.05 24.70 -8.65
CA LYS A 417 -0.82 24.15 -9.70
C LYS A 417 -1.16 25.14 -10.82
N PHE A 418 -0.96 26.43 -10.60
CA PHE A 418 -1.04 27.45 -11.63
C PHE A 418 0.36 27.95 -12.00
N GLY A 419 1.25 27.05 -12.42
CA GLY A 419 2.53 27.42 -13.02
C GLY A 419 3.56 27.94 -12.02
N ASN A 420 3.65 27.31 -10.84
CA ASN A 420 4.62 27.66 -9.80
C ASN A 420 4.57 29.14 -9.35
N ARG A 421 3.36 29.71 -9.32
CA ARG A 421 3.14 31.08 -8.87
C ARG A 421 3.21 31.19 -7.36
N ASP A 422 3.67 32.36 -6.90
CA ASP A 422 3.67 32.68 -5.48
C ASP A 422 2.26 32.76 -4.90
N HIS A 423 2.14 32.39 -3.62
CA HIS A 423 0.90 32.47 -2.86
C HIS A 423 0.29 33.89 -2.86
N SER A 424 1.12 34.94 -2.92
CA SER A 424 0.70 36.34 -3.05
C SER A 424 -0.08 36.59 -4.35
N THR A 425 0.31 35.96 -5.46
CA THR A 425 -0.40 36.04 -6.75
C THR A 425 -1.81 35.48 -6.62
N VAL A 426 -1.98 34.38 -5.88
CA VAL A 426 -3.29 33.77 -5.62
C VAL A 426 -4.16 34.70 -4.76
N ILE A 427 -3.59 35.33 -3.73
CA ILE A 427 -4.30 36.33 -2.90
C ILE A 427 -4.80 37.50 -3.74
N HIS A 428 -3.94 38.04 -4.62
CA HIS A 428 -4.33 39.13 -5.51
C HIS A 428 -5.43 38.72 -6.50
N ALA A 429 -5.35 37.51 -7.05
CA ALA A 429 -6.38 36.96 -7.93
C ALA A 429 -7.74 36.84 -7.22
N VAL A 430 -7.75 36.25 -6.02
CA VAL A 430 -8.96 36.06 -5.21
C VAL A 430 -9.62 37.41 -4.89
N ARG A 431 -8.86 38.37 -4.34
CA ARG A 431 -9.38 39.71 -4.02
C ARG A 431 -9.93 40.43 -5.25
N ARG A 432 -9.25 40.28 -6.40
CA ARG A 432 -9.68 40.92 -7.64
C ARG A 432 -11.01 40.37 -8.14
N ILE A 433 -11.22 39.06 -8.07
CA ILE A 433 -12.51 38.46 -8.44
C ILE A 433 -13.60 38.83 -7.44
N GLU A 434 -13.31 38.88 -6.14
CA GLU A 434 -14.29 39.33 -5.13
C GLU A 434 -14.76 40.76 -5.37
N ASP A 435 -13.85 41.68 -5.70
CA ASP A 435 -14.19 43.06 -6.09
C ASP A 435 -15.01 43.12 -7.38
N LEU A 436 -14.62 42.35 -8.40
CA LEU A 436 -15.28 42.35 -9.71
C LEU A 436 -16.69 41.74 -9.66
N ARG A 437 -16.93 40.72 -8.83
CA ARG A 437 -18.27 40.12 -8.70
C ARG A 437 -19.34 41.11 -8.23
N GLY A 438 -18.97 42.20 -7.54
CA GLY A 438 -19.90 43.26 -7.16
C GLY A 438 -20.10 44.35 -8.21
N LYS A 439 -19.26 44.38 -9.26
CA LYS A 439 -19.18 45.49 -10.22
C LYS A 439 -19.43 45.07 -11.67
N ASP A 440 -19.21 43.79 -11.97
CA ASP A 440 -19.23 43.23 -13.31
C ASP A 440 -20.17 42.02 -13.35
N VAL A 441 -21.30 42.21 -14.03
CA VAL A 441 -22.39 41.22 -14.13
C VAL A 441 -21.95 39.98 -14.91
N GLU A 442 -21.09 40.14 -15.92
CA GLU A 442 -20.60 39.02 -16.72
C GLU A 442 -19.67 38.14 -15.89
N ILE A 443 -18.77 38.74 -15.10
CA ILE A 443 -17.88 37.99 -14.22
C ILE A 443 -18.66 37.28 -13.11
N ASP A 444 -19.64 37.94 -12.47
CA ASP A 444 -20.46 37.27 -11.46
C ASP A 444 -21.30 36.12 -12.05
N GLY A 445 -21.86 36.32 -13.25
CA GLY A 445 -22.58 35.29 -13.99
C GLY A 445 -21.70 34.08 -14.32
N ALA A 446 -20.49 34.31 -14.82
CA ALA A 446 -19.52 33.24 -15.11
C ALA A 446 -19.13 32.46 -13.85
N VAL A 447 -18.85 33.15 -12.74
CA VAL A 447 -18.52 32.51 -11.46
C VAL A 447 -19.68 31.64 -10.95
N ARG A 448 -20.92 32.14 -10.97
CA ARG A 448 -22.10 31.37 -10.53
C ARG A 448 -22.32 30.13 -11.39
N THR A 449 -22.17 30.27 -12.70
CA THR A 449 -22.31 29.16 -13.66
C THR A 449 -21.27 28.08 -13.40
N LEU A 450 -20.01 28.49 -13.23
CA LEU A 450 -18.91 27.58 -12.94
C LEU A 450 -19.05 26.91 -11.57
N MET A 451 -19.49 27.63 -10.54
CA MET A 451 -19.75 27.04 -9.22
C MET A 451 -20.81 25.95 -9.31
N ARG A 452 -21.95 26.23 -9.95
CA ARG A 452 -23.01 25.22 -10.13
C ARG A 452 -22.50 23.99 -10.90
N ALA A 453 -21.82 24.20 -12.02
CA ALA A 453 -21.28 23.10 -12.82
C ALA A 453 -20.22 22.25 -12.08
N LEU A 454 -19.51 22.84 -11.12
CA LEU A 454 -18.48 22.15 -10.34
C LEU A 454 -19.04 21.44 -9.10
N GLU A 455 -20.08 21.98 -8.48
CA GLU A 455 -20.71 21.41 -7.28
C GLU A 455 -21.73 20.30 -7.59
N GLY A 456 -22.26 20.25 -8.81
CA GLY A 456 -23.24 19.25 -9.27
C GLY A 456 -24.66 19.77 -9.13
#